data_AF-G4QNT3-F1
#
_entry.id   AF-G4QNT3-F1
#
_cell.length_a   1.000
_cell.length_b   1.000
_cell.length_c   1.000
_cell.angle_alpha   90.00
_cell.angle_beta   90.00
_cell.angle_gamma   90.00
#
_symmetry.space_group_name_H-M   'P 1'
#
loop_
_entity.id
_entity.type
_entity.pdbx_description
1 polymer ?
#
loop_
_entity_poly.entity_id
_entity_poly.type
_entity_poly.pdbx_seq_one_letter_code
_entity_poly.pdbx_strand_id
1 'polypeptide(L)'
;MTNGIDTGNLSSALYSGVQGYNQGAEQVKKAAVDLSSANNPDREKPININQSAVELISGNLQAEASARVIKTADETLGTIIDTFA
;
A
#
# COMPACT_ATOMS: atom_id res chain seq x y z
N MET A 1 29.08 -19.51 3.94
CA MET A 1 28.47 -18.19 4.14
C MET A 1 28.49 -17.48 2.80
N THR A 2 27.48 -17.70 1.96
CA THR A 2 27.40 -17.08 0.63
C THR A 2 26.38 -15.95 0.74
N ASN A 3 26.85 -14.71 0.66
CA ASN A 3 26.04 -13.50 0.68
C ASN A 3 25.27 -13.36 -0.64
N GLY A 4 24.31 -14.25 -0.86
CA GLY A 4 23.33 -14.12 -1.93
C GLY A 4 22.17 -13.30 -1.40
N ILE A 5 22.02 -12.08 -1.88
CA ILE A 5 20.72 -11.42 -1.86
C ILE A 5 19.82 -12.32 -2.72
N ASP A 6 18.97 -13.12 -2.08
CA ASP A 6 18.02 -14.01 -2.75
C ASP A 6 17.08 -13.14 -3.60
N THR A 7 17.36 -13.03 -4.89
CA THR A 7 16.53 -12.34 -5.89
C THR A 7 15.10 -12.90 -5.95
N GLY A 8 14.89 -14.13 -5.46
CA GLY A 8 13.57 -14.72 -5.22
C GLY A 8 12.77 -14.00 -4.12
N ASN A 9 13.42 -13.51 -3.06
CA ASN A 9 12.80 -12.71 -2.00
C ASN A 9 12.53 -11.26 -2.44
N LEU A 10 13.35 -10.72 -3.34
CA LEU A 10 13.14 -9.39 -3.91
C LEU A 10 11.91 -9.36 -4.83
N SER A 11 11.78 -10.36 -5.70
CA SER A 11 10.65 -10.48 -6.63
C SER A 11 9.33 -10.67 -5.88
N SER A 12 9.33 -11.46 -4.80
CA SER A 12 8.15 -11.66 -3.95
C SER A 12 7.82 -10.43 -3.10
N ALA A 13 8.83 -9.69 -2.62
CA ALA A 13 8.64 -8.39 -1.95
C ALA A 13 8.05 -7.34 -2.89
N LEU A 14 8.54 -7.25 -4.13
CA LEU A 14 8.00 -6.34 -5.14
C LEU A 14 6.55 -6.70 -5.49
N TYR A 15 6.27 -7.98 -5.72
CA TYR A 15 4.92 -8.46 -6.03
C TYR A 15 3.94 -8.18 -4.88
N SER A 16 4.32 -8.52 -3.65
CA SER A 16 3.51 -8.26 -2.45
C SER A 16 3.35 -6.77 -2.15
N GLY A 17 4.36 -5.95 -2.45
CA GLY A 17 4.28 -4.49 -2.39
C GLY A 17 3.28 -3.94 -3.41
N VAL A 18 3.33 -4.36 -4.68
CA VAL A 18 2.35 -3.90 -5.68
C VAL A 18 0.95 -4.36 -5.33
N GLN A 19 0.79 -5.61 -4.88
CA GLN A 19 -0.51 -6.13 -4.44
C GLN A 19 -1.06 -5.36 -3.23
N GLY A 20 -0.23 -5.14 -2.21
CA GLY A 20 -0.60 -4.40 -1.00
C GLY A 20 -0.92 -2.94 -1.29
N TYR A 21 -0.21 -2.32 -2.22
CA TYR A 21 -0.49 -0.97 -2.68
C TYR A 21 -1.86 -0.88 -3.34
N ASN A 22 -2.17 -1.77 -4.29
CA ASN A 22 -3.46 -1.80 -4.96
C ASN A 22 -4.62 -2.06 -3.97
N GLN A 23 -4.41 -2.97 -3.01
CA GLN A 23 -5.40 -3.23 -1.97
C GLN A 23 -5.64 -2.00 -1.08
N GLY A 24 -4.57 -1.36 -0.62
CA GLY A 24 -4.65 -0.14 0.18
C GLY A 24 -5.34 1.00 -0.58
N ALA A 25 -5.01 1.17 -1.86
CA ALA A 25 -5.61 2.19 -2.72
C ALA A 25 -7.14 2.01 -2.88
N GLU A 26 -7.61 0.77 -3.09
CA GLU A 26 -9.06 0.51 -3.15
C GLU A 26 -9.75 0.72 -1.79
N GLN A 27 -9.09 0.36 -0.68
CA GLN A 27 -9.62 0.62 0.66
C GLN A 27 -9.74 2.14 0.94
N VAL A 28 -8.71 2.92 0.59
CA VAL A 28 -8.70 4.39 0.68
C VAL A 28 -9.82 4.98 -0.15
N LYS A 29 -9.96 4.56 -1.40
CA LYS A 29 -11.00 5.03 -2.32
C LYS A 29 -12.39 4.79 -1.77
N LYS A 30 -12.66 3.58 -1.27
CA LYS A 30 -13.96 3.25 -0.65
C LYS A 30 -14.21 4.12 0.58
N ALA A 31 -13.25 4.23 1.48
CA ALA A 31 -13.37 5.02 2.70
C ALA A 31 -13.56 6.52 2.42
N ALA A 32 -12.89 7.05 1.39
CA ALA A 32 -13.03 8.44 0.96
C ALA A 32 -14.42 8.74 0.40
N VAL A 33 -14.96 7.82 -0.43
CA VAL A 33 -16.34 7.93 -0.94
C VAL A 33 -17.34 7.88 0.22
N ASP A 34 -17.17 6.93 1.14
CA ASP A 34 -18.03 6.78 2.32
C ASP A 34 -18.02 8.06 3.18
N LEU A 35 -16.84 8.65 3.41
CA LEU A 35 -16.66 9.89 4.16
C LEU A 35 -17.29 11.10 3.44
N SER A 36 -17.04 11.26 2.14
CA SER A 36 -17.59 12.37 1.34
C SER A 36 -19.12 12.35 1.31
N SER A 37 -19.69 11.15 1.25
CA SER A 37 -21.13 10.98 1.23
C SER A 37 -21.75 10.95 2.63
N ALA A 38 -20.96 10.93 3.71
CA ALA A 38 -21.45 10.69 5.08
C ALA A 38 -22.48 11.72 5.55
N ASN A 39 -22.45 12.93 4.99
CA ASN A 39 -23.40 14.00 5.30
C ASN A 39 -24.62 14.04 4.34
N ASN A 40 -24.85 13.00 3.54
CA ASN A 40 -26.00 12.94 2.64
C ASN A 40 -27.28 12.55 3.41
N PRO A 41 -28.28 13.45 3.51
CA PRO A 41 -29.50 13.23 4.29
C PRO A 41 -30.44 12.17 3.70
N ASP A 42 -30.30 11.81 2.41
CA ASP A 42 -31.18 10.85 1.72
C ASP A 42 -30.74 9.38 1.88
N ARG A 43 -29.71 9.10 2.70
CA ARG A 43 -29.18 7.74 2.87
C ARG A 43 -29.88 6.97 4.00
N GLU A 44 -30.39 5.79 3.66
CA GLU A 44 -31.07 4.88 4.58
C GLU A 44 -30.16 4.37 5.72
N LYS A 45 -28.84 4.32 5.50
CA LYS A 45 -27.87 3.89 6.51
C LYS A 45 -26.89 5.02 6.86
N PRO A 46 -26.85 5.47 8.12
CA PRO A 46 -25.87 6.44 8.57
C PRO A 46 -24.46 5.84 8.50
N ILE A 47 -23.54 6.55 7.87
CA ILE A 47 -22.12 6.18 7.84
C ILE A 47 -21.45 6.68 9.12
N ASN A 48 -20.71 5.79 9.79
CA ASN A 48 -19.88 6.19 10.90
C ASN A 48 -18.60 6.84 10.36
N ILE A 49 -18.57 8.17 10.39
CA ILE A 49 -17.45 9.00 9.95
C ILE A 49 -16.13 8.60 10.62
N ASN A 50 -16.14 8.28 11.92
CA ASN A 50 -14.93 7.88 12.64
C ASN A 50 -14.38 6.56 12.10
N GLN A 51 -15.25 5.60 11.82
CA GLN A 51 -14.85 4.32 11.25
C GLN A 51 -14.29 4.51 9.84
N SER A 52 -14.96 5.28 8.98
CA SER A 52 -14.47 5.58 7.62
C SER A 52 -13.15 6.35 7.64
N ALA A 53 -12.94 7.27 8.58
CA ALA A 53 -11.68 7.97 8.74
C ALA A 53 -10.54 7.02 9.15
N VAL A 54 -10.78 6.09 10.08
CA VAL A 54 -9.80 5.06 10.46
C VAL A 54 -9.48 4.13 9.29
N GLU A 55 -10.48 3.69 8.54
CA GLU A 55 -10.28 2.86 7.35
C GLU A 55 -9.48 3.59 6.27
N LEU A 56 -9.73 4.88 6.08
CA LEU A 56 -8.99 5.75 5.16
C LEU A 56 -7.51 5.84 5.56
N ILE A 57 -7.24 6.10 6.85
CA ILE A 57 -5.87 6.19 7.38
C ILE A 57 -5.16 4.85 7.29
N SER A 58 -5.84 3.76 7.65
CA SER A 58 -5.30 2.40 7.57
C SER A 58 -4.93 2.02 6.14
N GLY A 59 -5.84 2.26 5.19
CA GLY A 59 -5.57 1.99 3.77
C GLY A 59 -4.43 2.84 3.22
N ASN A 60 -4.35 4.12 3.62
CA ASN A 60 -3.25 5.00 3.23
C ASN A 60 -1.91 4.51 3.77
N LEU A 61 -1.86 4.12 5.05
CA LEU A 61 -0.65 3.57 5.67
C LEU A 61 -0.23 2.26 5.00
N GLN A 62 -1.19 1.39 4.67
CA GLN A 62 -0.92 0.15 3.95
C GLN A 62 -0.35 0.40 2.56
N ALA A 63 -0.94 1.35 1.81
CA ALA A 63 -0.43 1.75 0.51
C ALA A 63 0.98 2.36 0.62
N GLU A 64 1.22 3.24 1.58
CA GLU A 64 2.52 3.86 1.81
C GLU A 64 3.59 2.83 2.19
N ALA A 65 3.28 1.92 3.13
CA ALA A 65 4.19 0.85 3.52
C ALA A 65 4.55 -0.04 2.33
N SER A 66 3.55 -0.36 1.51
CA SER A 66 3.75 -1.15 0.29
C SER A 66 4.60 -0.42 -0.75
N ALA A 67 4.39 0.88 -0.93
CA ALA A 67 5.22 1.73 -1.79
C ALA A 67 6.67 1.81 -1.30
N ARG A 68 6.90 1.85 0.03
CA ARG A 68 8.23 1.80 0.62
C ARG A 68 8.92 0.47 0.32
N VAL A 69 8.22 -0.66 0.40
CA VAL A 69 8.77 -1.98 0.02
C VAL A 69 9.17 -2.00 -1.46
N ILE A 70 8.33 -1.49 -2.36
CA ILE A 70 8.64 -1.38 -3.80
C ILE A 70 9.90 -0.52 -4.01
N LYS A 71 10.00 0.62 -3.33
CA LYS A 71 11.14 1.54 -3.43
C LYS A 71 12.43 0.92 -2.91
N THR A 72 12.39 0.29 -1.74
CA THR A 72 13.56 -0.41 -1.19
C THR A 72 13.96 -1.58 -2.09
N ALA A 73 13.01 -2.30 -2.68
CA ALA A 73 13.31 -3.33 -3.66
C ALA A 73 14.08 -2.76 -4.88
N ASP A 74 13.61 -1.64 -5.44
CA ASP A 74 14.28 -0.96 -6.55
C ASP A 74 15.70 -0.46 -6.18
N GLU A 75 15.86 0.16 -5.01
CA GLU A 75 17.16 0.61 -4.50
C GLU A 75 18.15 -0.54 -4.31
N THR A 76 17.68 -1.69 -3.80
CA THR A 76 18.55 -2.88 -3.66
C THR A 76 18.97 -3.44 -5.02
N LEU A 77 18.09 -3.41 -6.02
CA LEU A 77 18.42 -3.81 -7.38
C LEU A 77 19.45 -2.87 -8.01
N GLY A 78 19.26 -1.55 -7.86
CA GLY A 78 20.23 -0.55 -8.32
C GLY A 78 21.60 -0.73 -7.67
N THR A 79 21.64 -0.97 -6.36
CA THR A 79 22.89 -1.22 -5.61
C THR A 79 23.61 -2.49 -6.10
N ILE A 80 22.86 -3.56 -6.41
CA ILE A 80 23.40 -4.78 -7.02
C ILE A 80 24.03 -4.44 -8.38
N ILE A 81 23.33 -3.71 -9.24
CA ILE A 81 23.83 -3.34 -10.58
C ILE A 81 25.13 -2.54 -10.47
N ASP A 82 25.18 -1.53 -9.60
CA ASP A 82 26.37 -0.70 -9.38
C ASP A 82 27.58 -1.48 -8.83
N THR A 83 27.35 -2.61 -8.16
CA THR A 83 28.43 -3.47 -7.66
C THR A 83 29.03 -4.35 -8.75
N PHE A 84 28.26 -4.67 -9.80
CA PHE A 84 28.68 -5.55 -10.91
C PHE A 84 29.04 -4.82 -12.20
N ALA A 85 28.71 -3.53 -12.32
CA ALA A 85 29.11 -2.63 -13.41
C ALA A 85 30.53 -2.10 -13.23
#